data_AF-M3B0W6-F1
#
_entry.id   AF-M3B0W6-F1
#
_cell.length_a   1.000
_cell.length_b   1.000
_cell.length_c   1.000
_cell.angle_alpha   90.00
_cell.angle_beta   90.00
_cell.angle_gamma   90.00
#
_symmetry.space_group_name_H-M   'P 1'
#
loop_
_entity.id
_entity.type
_entity.pdbx_description
1 polymer ?
#
loop_
_entity_poly.entity_id
_entity_poly.type
_entity_poly.pdbx_seq_one_letter_code
_entity_poly.pdbx_strand_id
1 'polypeptide(L)'
;MAPNQVHLPNGQTLNVTPVFGGLYFRSNDLSQHHNVFPPGWTIILNSEHDGHDDDDDDREQEPERGADGTVNPDATPRAETESRKQGIHRFRRPSLKNDHLYISSISNPASSEFRPPTSPTRQIAMMLWATLYWYFHQQEPEPQLRTAASHATPDAGKPQGEWRIYINKEGIFKSKHVLPKLERMGLVASEDSSVGLDPMDGLSTLTENWNKMFVSRRTFWQMDPRIYLFTLTPLQTSYPAISPNGSRPSSPSRNSKTHDTDGGSNLREAAASQSTSMARAGPPGPFHSASHLPTYYPPPPVQYGFTNNCRHPIRPKPPRQGETFYIRYIPSLGQYLTFRVASLSKRPITYPGPFSQAAPDASLTTGEARETTNMTDVELLHKWMNDPRVSHSWGEQGAQHHQEEFLKNGLLSKHSIPVIGCFDGKPFGYFEIYWVKEDRLASYLGGAVDDFDRGLHVLVGEQEFRGQHRFKVWMSALVHLCFIGDSRTNVVMMEPRVDNEKIKKYCEDVGFYKEREISFPHKQSNLLKIRREAWQAPAI
;
A
#
# COMPACT_ATOMS: atom_id res chain seq x y z
N MET A 1 -3.99 -20.00 -7.89
CA MET A 1 -2.85 -19.70 -8.78
C MET A 1 -2.52 -18.23 -8.66
N ALA A 2 -1.23 -17.90 -8.69
CA ALA A 2 -0.75 -16.53 -8.80
C ALA A 2 -1.48 -15.75 -9.90
N PRO A 3 -1.75 -14.45 -9.72
CA PRO A 3 -2.20 -13.66 -10.84
C PRO A 3 -1.06 -13.54 -11.87
N ASN A 4 -1.33 -13.91 -13.12
CA ASN A 4 -0.43 -13.71 -14.26
C ASN A 4 -0.31 -12.24 -14.64
N GLN A 5 -1.18 -11.40 -14.10
CA GLN A 5 -1.24 -9.96 -14.33
C GLN A 5 -1.34 -9.22 -12.98
N VAL A 6 -0.47 -8.25 -12.76
CA VAL A 6 -0.37 -7.49 -11.51
C VAL A 6 -0.79 -6.06 -11.77
N HIS A 7 -1.85 -5.62 -11.11
CA HIS A 7 -2.35 -4.25 -11.17
C HIS A 7 -1.80 -3.45 -9.98
N LEU A 8 -0.89 -2.54 -10.25
CA LEU A 8 -0.23 -1.74 -9.22
C LEU A 8 -1.08 -0.51 -8.82
N PRO A 9 -0.95 -0.03 -7.57
CA PRO A 9 -1.67 1.16 -7.08
C PRO A 9 -1.47 2.44 -7.91
N ASN A 10 -0.34 2.58 -8.61
CA ASN A 10 -0.05 3.72 -9.48
C ASN A 10 -0.73 3.63 -10.87
N GLY A 11 -1.55 2.60 -11.10
CA GLY A 11 -2.28 2.38 -12.36
C GLY A 11 -1.52 1.51 -13.37
N GLN A 12 -0.24 1.21 -13.13
CA GLN A 12 0.54 0.39 -14.05
C GLN A 12 0.20 -1.09 -13.92
N THR A 13 0.32 -1.82 -15.03
CA THR A 13 0.05 -3.26 -15.08
C THR A 13 1.29 -4.02 -15.55
N LEU A 14 1.62 -5.10 -14.85
CA LEU A 14 2.73 -5.98 -15.17
C LEU A 14 2.23 -7.39 -15.51
N ASN A 15 2.79 -8.01 -16.53
CA ASN A 15 2.56 -9.42 -16.81
C ASN A 15 3.70 -10.27 -16.21
N VAL A 16 3.34 -11.40 -15.59
CA VAL A 16 4.28 -12.32 -14.95
C VAL A 16 4.24 -13.66 -15.68
N THR A 17 5.40 -14.10 -16.17
CA THR A 17 5.53 -15.31 -16.98
C THR A 17 6.62 -16.22 -16.42
N PRO A 18 6.42 -17.55 -16.33
CA PRO A 18 7.47 -18.45 -15.91
C PRO A 18 8.66 -18.48 -16.88
N VAL A 19 9.88 -18.52 -16.33
CA VAL A 19 11.12 -18.74 -17.06
C VAL A 19 11.99 -19.78 -16.35
N PHE A 20 13.12 -20.16 -16.94
CA PHE A 20 14.03 -21.13 -16.33
C PHE A 20 14.51 -20.62 -14.95
N GLY A 21 14.19 -21.37 -13.90
CA GLY A 21 14.57 -21.05 -12.52
C GLY A 21 13.80 -19.90 -11.86
N GLY A 22 12.78 -19.32 -12.49
CA GLY A 22 12.05 -18.21 -11.87
C GLY A 22 10.95 -17.58 -12.72
N LEU A 23 10.81 -16.25 -12.63
CA LEU A 23 9.71 -15.49 -13.24
C LEU A 23 10.23 -14.26 -13.98
N TYR A 24 9.61 -13.95 -15.10
CA TYR A 24 9.83 -12.74 -15.87
C TYR A 24 8.66 -11.79 -15.73
N PHE A 25 8.94 -10.58 -15.25
CA PHE A 25 8.00 -9.48 -15.14
C PHE A 25 8.16 -8.57 -16.36
N ARG A 26 7.05 -8.28 -17.05
CA ARG A 26 7.01 -7.43 -18.23
C ARG A 26 6.08 -6.24 -17.99
N SER A 27 6.53 -5.03 -18.30
CA SER A 27 5.67 -3.85 -18.31
C SER A 27 4.76 -3.85 -19.53
N ASN A 28 3.45 -3.61 -19.34
CA ASN A 28 2.49 -3.59 -20.44
C ASN A 28 2.45 -2.24 -21.18
N ASP A 29 2.75 -1.12 -20.52
CA ASP A 29 2.64 0.23 -21.06
C ASP A 29 3.89 0.69 -21.83
N LEU A 30 4.47 -0.15 -22.69
CA LEU A 30 5.68 0.17 -23.48
C LEU A 30 5.53 1.37 -24.44
N SER A 31 4.30 1.78 -24.73
CA SER A 31 3.96 2.83 -25.71
C SER A 31 4.03 4.27 -25.18
N GLN A 32 4.21 4.47 -23.87
CA GLN A 32 4.44 5.81 -23.32
C GLN A 32 5.94 6.06 -23.19
N HIS A 33 6.46 7.12 -23.82
CA HIS A 33 7.87 7.53 -23.80
C HIS A 33 8.48 7.79 -22.39
N HIS A 34 7.74 7.51 -21.31
CA HIS A 34 8.10 7.76 -19.91
C HIS A 34 7.76 6.58 -19.00
N ASN A 35 8.15 5.37 -19.40
CA ASN A 35 7.91 4.18 -18.62
C ASN A 35 8.72 4.18 -17.32
N VAL A 36 8.01 4.01 -16.21
CA VAL A 36 8.58 4.06 -14.85
C VAL A 36 9.33 2.77 -14.55
N PHE A 37 8.82 1.64 -15.03
CA PHE A 37 9.48 0.35 -15.00
C PHE A 37 10.39 0.15 -16.22
N PRO A 38 11.48 -0.62 -16.08
CA PRO A 38 12.16 -1.16 -17.25
C PRO A 38 11.20 -2.06 -18.05
N PRO A 39 11.45 -2.30 -19.35
CA PRO A 39 10.60 -3.16 -20.17
C PRO A 39 10.29 -4.52 -19.55
N GLY A 40 11.26 -5.08 -18.81
CA GLY A 40 11.04 -6.21 -17.94
C GLY A 40 12.25 -6.57 -17.10
N TRP A 41 12.08 -7.52 -16.19
CA TRP A 41 13.13 -8.06 -15.35
C TRP A 41 12.86 -9.51 -15.00
N THR A 42 13.94 -10.27 -14.79
CA THR A 42 13.88 -11.66 -14.38
C THR A 42 14.23 -11.79 -12.92
N ILE A 43 13.43 -12.57 -12.19
CA ILE A 43 13.72 -13.00 -10.83
C ILE A 43 14.00 -14.49 -10.81
N ILE A 44 14.80 -14.92 -9.84
CA ILE A 44 14.93 -16.31 -9.44
C ILE A 44 14.24 -16.45 -8.08
N LEU A 45 13.36 -17.44 -7.97
CA LEU A 45 12.54 -17.68 -6.80
C LEU A 45 12.55 -19.17 -6.52
N ASN A 46 13.10 -19.53 -5.36
CA ASN A 46 13.30 -20.91 -4.94
C ASN A 46 12.84 -21.09 -3.49
N SER A 47 12.62 -22.33 -3.10
CA SER A 47 12.27 -22.69 -1.72
C SER A 47 13.29 -23.70 -1.17
N GLU A 48 13.71 -23.53 0.07
CA GLU A 48 14.54 -24.52 0.78
C GLU A 48 13.67 -25.63 1.39
N HIS A 49 14.20 -26.84 1.44
CA HIS A 49 13.53 -27.97 2.09
C HIS A 49 13.59 -27.80 3.62
N ASP A 50 12.44 -27.74 4.28
CA ASP A 50 12.40 -28.08 5.71
C ASP A 50 12.59 -29.60 5.78
N GLY A 51 13.63 -30.08 6.47
CA GLY A 51 13.93 -31.51 6.64
C GLY A 51 12.89 -32.29 7.47
N HIS A 52 11.66 -31.80 7.51
CA HIS A 52 10.50 -32.32 8.26
C HIS A 52 9.22 -32.39 7.41
N ASP A 53 9.25 -31.97 6.14
CA ASP A 53 8.17 -32.19 5.19
C ASP A 53 8.41 -33.52 4.44
N ASP A 54 8.30 -34.64 5.16
CA ASP A 54 7.99 -35.92 4.54
C ASP A 54 6.45 -35.98 4.39
N ASP A 55 5.94 -35.32 3.35
CA ASP A 55 4.69 -35.72 2.73
C ASP A 55 5.05 -36.45 1.43
N ASP A 56 4.67 -37.72 1.39
CA ASP A 56 4.74 -38.64 0.28
C ASP A 56 4.22 -38.01 -1.03
N ASP A 57 5.13 -37.61 -1.92
CA ASP A 57 4.89 -37.69 -3.36
C ASP A 57 6.24 -37.67 -4.09
N ASP A 58 6.44 -38.66 -4.97
CA ASP A 58 7.56 -38.80 -5.91
C ASP A 58 8.94 -39.22 -5.37
N ARG A 59 9.01 -40.30 -4.58
CA ARG A 59 10.20 -41.19 -4.62
C ARG A 59 9.84 -42.55 -5.20
N GLU A 60 9.71 -42.63 -6.52
CA GLU A 60 9.99 -43.88 -7.23
C GLU A 60 11.49 -44.17 -7.05
N GLN A 61 11.83 -44.90 -5.99
CA GLN A 61 13.13 -45.57 -5.90
C GLN A 61 13.07 -46.78 -6.83
N GLU A 62 13.67 -46.66 -8.01
CA GLU A 62 14.06 -47.83 -8.78
C GLU A 62 15.03 -48.69 -7.93
N PRO A 63 14.79 -50.00 -7.75
CA PRO A 63 15.74 -50.84 -7.06
C PRO A 63 16.93 -51.10 -7.98
N GLU A 64 18.08 -50.50 -7.68
CA GLU A 64 19.35 -50.91 -8.26
C GLU A 64 19.61 -52.39 -7.93
N ARG A 65 19.49 -53.24 -8.95
CA ARG A 65 19.97 -54.62 -8.92
C ARG A 65 21.49 -54.61 -8.95
N GLY A 66 22.11 -54.58 -7.77
CA GLY A 66 23.51 -54.94 -7.59
C GLY A 66 23.67 -56.46 -7.57
N ALA A 67 24.32 -56.99 -8.61
CA ALA A 67 24.83 -58.35 -8.61
C ALA A 67 26.04 -58.46 -7.68
N ASP A 68 26.17 -59.65 -7.11
CA ASP A 68 27.32 -60.22 -6.41
C ASP A 68 27.44 -59.93 -4.91
N GLY A 69 27.23 -61.02 -4.14
CA GLY A 69 27.37 -61.05 -2.71
C GLY A 69 28.82 -61.31 -2.33
N THR A 70 29.43 -60.36 -1.65
CA THR A 70 30.55 -60.60 -0.73
C THR A 70 30.49 -59.58 0.41
N VAL A 71 30.31 -60.09 1.64
CA VAL A 71 30.34 -59.28 2.88
C VAL A 71 31.79 -59.15 3.30
N ASN A 72 32.30 -57.91 3.35
CA ASN A 72 33.63 -57.60 3.84
C ASN A 72 33.51 -57.13 5.31
N PRO A 73 34.06 -57.83 6.32
CA PRO A 73 33.73 -57.59 7.72
C PRO A 73 34.66 -56.60 8.45
N ASP A 74 35.42 -55.73 7.76
CA ASP A 74 36.44 -54.90 8.42
C ASP A 74 36.45 -53.43 7.95
N ALA A 75 35.33 -52.74 8.11
CA ALA A 75 35.25 -51.29 7.94
C ALA A 75 34.90 -50.62 9.29
N THR A 76 35.92 -50.03 9.91
CA THR A 76 35.79 -49.13 11.06
C THR A 76 34.94 -47.90 10.70
N PRO A 77 34.10 -47.37 11.61
CA PRO A 77 33.23 -46.24 11.29
C PRO A 77 34.06 -44.96 11.23
N ARG A 78 34.38 -44.50 10.03
CA ARG A 78 34.78 -43.11 9.80
C ARG A 78 33.58 -42.22 10.08
N ALA A 79 33.73 -41.32 11.02
CA ALA A 79 32.81 -40.21 11.24
C ALA A 79 32.84 -39.31 9.99
N GLU A 80 31.93 -39.59 9.05
CA GLU A 80 31.62 -38.65 7.98
C GLU A 80 30.73 -37.57 8.56
N THR A 81 31.30 -36.37 8.69
CA THR A 81 30.58 -35.14 8.92
C THR A 81 29.71 -34.88 7.69
N GLU A 82 28.53 -35.48 7.63
CA GLU A 82 27.50 -35.17 6.65
C GLU A 82 27.06 -33.71 6.85
N SER A 83 27.69 -32.79 6.14
CA SER A 83 27.08 -31.51 5.82
C SER A 83 25.87 -31.81 4.92
N ARG A 84 24.69 -32.07 5.50
CA ARG A 84 23.42 -32.13 4.76
C ARG A 84 23.29 -30.83 3.96
N LYS A 85 23.60 -30.88 2.67
CA LYS A 85 23.31 -29.78 1.73
C LYS A 85 21.79 -29.63 1.73
N GLN A 86 21.29 -28.56 2.34
CA GLN A 86 19.88 -28.20 2.27
C GLN A 86 19.50 -28.10 0.78
N GLY A 87 18.58 -28.96 0.34
CA GLY A 87 18.16 -29.02 -1.06
C GLY A 87 17.32 -27.78 -1.39
N ILE A 88 17.80 -26.96 -2.31
CA ILE A 88 17.04 -25.86 -2.91
C ILE A 88 16.21 -26.43 -4.05
N HIS A 89 14.90 -26.17 -4.06
CA HIS A 89 14.00 -26.62 -5.12
C HIS A 89 13.27 -25.46 -5.79
N ARG A 90 12.69 -25.75 -6.96
CA ARG A 90 11.92 -24.77 -7.74
C ARG A 90 10.67 -24.36 -6.97
N PHE A 91 10.43 -23.07 -6.86
CA PHE A 91 9.23 -22.52 -6.25
C PHE A 91 7.95 -23.03 -6.93
N ARG A 92 7.02 -23.58 -6.13
CA ARG A 92 5.68 -24.02 -6.57
C ARG A 92 4.57 -23.23 -5.89
N ARG A 93 4.67 -23.08 -4.57
CA ARG A 93 3.78 -22.34 -3.69
C ARG A 93 4.61 -21.63 -2.62
N PRO A 94 4.12 -20.53 -2.03
CA PRO A 94 4.82 -19.90 -0.93
C PRO A 94 5.06 -20.85 0.23
N SER A 95 6.22 -20.71 0.86
CA SER A 95 6.50 -21.26 2.19
C SER A 95 6.43 -20.16 3.24
N LEU A 96 6.33 -20.55 4.51
CA LEU A 96 6.23 -19.59 5.60
C LEU A 96 7.53 -18.80 5.78
N LYS A 97 8.70 -19.44 5.62
CA LYS A 97 10.01 -18.85 5.93
C LYS A 97 11.19 -19.38 5.09
N ASN A 98 10.96 -20.22 4.08
CA ASN A 98 12.03 -20.90 3.35
C ASN A 98 12.14 -20.40 1.89
N ASP A 99 11.47 -19.31 1.55
CA ASP A 99 11.48 -18.78 0.19
C ASP A 99 12.60 -17.76 0.01
N HIS A 100 13.34 -17.88 -1.09
CA HIS A 100 14.49 -17.08 -1.43
C HIS A 100 14.31 -16.44 -2.81
N LEU A 101 14.59 -15.13 -2.88
CA LEU A 101 14.39 -14.30 -4.04
C LEU A 101 15.64 -13.49 -4.36
N TYR A 102 16.00 -13.39 -5.64
CA TYR A 102 16.83 -12.31 -6.13
C TYR A 102 16.45 -11.90 -7.57
N ILE A 103 16.77 -10.68 -7.95
CA ILE A 103 16.60 -10.21 -9.33
C ILE A 103 17.87 -10.59 -10.11
N SER A 104 17.74 -11.49 -11.09
CA SER A 104 18.87 -12.01 -11.86
C SER A 104 19.30 -11.08 -12.98
N SER A 105 18.35 -10.45 -13.68
CA SER A 105 18.65 -9.55 -14.80
C SER A 105 17.55 -8.50 -15.03
N ILE A 106 17.93 -7.41 -15.71
CA ILE A 106 17.02 -6.34 -16.14
C ILE A 106 17.08 -6.28 -17.67
N SER A 107 15.92 -6.25 -18.33
CA SER A 107 15.82 -6.06 -19.78
C SER A 107 16.01 -4.58 -20.11
N ASN A 108 17.10 -4.24 -20.79
CA ASN A 108 17.36 -2.88 -21.28
C ASN A 108 17.31 -2.89 -22.82
N PRO A 109 16.45 -2.09 -23.47
CA PRO A 109 16.48 -1.94 -24.92
C PRO A 109 17.76 -1.21 -25.36
N ALA A 110 18.02 -1.17 -26.67
CA ALA A 110 19.16 -0.44 -27.21
C ALA A 110 19.17 1.03 -26.74
N SER A 111 20.36 1.54 -26.41
CA SER A 111 20.57 2.85 -25.74
C SER A 111 20.04 4.07 -26.52
N SER A 112 19.66 3.91 -27.79
CA SER A 112 19.02 4.93 -28.60
C SER A 112 17.55 5.19 -28.22
N GLU A 113 16.86 4.22 -27.63
CA GLU A 113 15.41 4.30 -27.35
C GLU A 113 15.08 4.56 -25.87
N PHE A 114 16.04 4.37 -24.96
CA PHE A 114 15.83 4.53 -23.52
C PHE A 114 17.01 5.22 -22.84
N ARG A 115 16.73 6.27 -22.07
CA ARG A 115 17.74 6.90 -21.21
C ARG A 115 17.99 6.01 -19.98
N PRO A 116 19.24 5.88 -19.51
CA PRO A 116 19.52 5.17 -18.26
C PRO A 116 18.76 5.83 -17.09
N PRO A 117 18.36 5.05 -16.07
CA PRO A 117 17.61 5.57 -14.94
C PRO A 117 18.45 6.61 -14.18
N THR A 118 17.84 7.75 -13.84
CA THR A 118 18.48 8.80 -13.04
C THR A 118 18.95 8.29 -11.66
N SER A 119 18.28 7.27 -11.12
CA SER A 119 18.69 6.56 -9.89
C SER A 119 18.52 5.04 -10.06
N PRO A 120 19.60 4.29 -10.32
CA PRO A 120 19.54 2.84 -10.45
C PRO A 120 19.00 2.14 -9.19
N THR A 121 19.41 2.56 -7.99
CA THR A 121 18.92 1.97 -6.74
C THR A 121 17.41 2.15 -6.56
N ARG A 122 16.86 3.30 -6.97
CA ARG A 122 15.41 3.54 -6.94
C ARG A 122 14.68 2.59 -7.88
N GLN A 123 15.17 2.41 -9.11
CA GLN A 123 14.58 1.48 -10.07
C GLN A 123 14.55 0.05 -9.50
N ILE A 124 15.64 -0.38 -8.86
CA ILE A 124 15.74 -1.67 -8.17
C ILE A 124 14.72 -1.78 -7.03
N ALA A 125 14.61 -0.76 -6.17
CA ALA A 125 13.65 -0.76 -5.06
C ALA A 125 12.21 -0.91 -5.55
N MET A 126 11.86 -0.21 -6.62
CA MET A 126 10.55 -0.27 -7.25
C MET A 126 10.25 -1.62 -7.90
N MET A 127 11.23 -2.21 -8.60
CA MET A 127 11.12 -3.58 -9.14
C MET A 127 10.92 -4.61 -8.02
N LEU A 128 11.71 -4.51 -6.94
CA LEU A 128 11.59 -5.40 -5.79
C LEU A 128 10.23 -5.20 -5.10
N TRP A 129 9.76 -3.97 -4.91
CA TRP A 129 8.43 -3.70 -4.35
C TRP A 129 7.32 -4.32 -5.20
N ALA A 130 7.36 -4.16 -6.53
CA ALA A 130 6.37 -4.76 -7.44
C ALA A 130 6.42 -6.30 -7.44
N THR A 131 7.63 -6.86 -7.29
CA THR A 131 7.83 -8.32 -7.16
C THR A 131 7.24 -8.84 -5.85
N LEU A 132 7.49 -8.14 -4.73
CA LEU A 132 6.93 -8.48 -3.42
C LEU A 132 5.42 -8.29 -3.39
N TYR A 133 4.89 -7.29 -4.10
CA TYR A 133 3.45 -7.13 -4.30
C TYR A 133 2.88 -8.39 -4.93
N TRP A 134 3.42 -8.87 -6.05
CA TRP A 134 2.98 -10.14 -6.65
C TRP A 134 3.10 -11.35 -5.69
N TYR A 135 4.20 -11.44 -4.94
CA TYR A 135 4.45 -12.56 -4.03
C TYR A 135 3.46 -12.59 -2.86
N PHE A 136 3.16 -11.45 -2.24
CA PHE A 136 2.19 -11.39 -1.13
C PHE A 136 0.72 -11.39 -1.60
N HIS A 137 0.46 -11.49 -2.91
CA HIS A 137 -0.84 -11.85 -3.46
C HIS A 137 -1.01 -13.36 -3.69
N GLN A 138 0.04 -14.15 -3.46
CA GLN A 138 -0.11 -15.61 -3.48
C GLN A 138 -1.00 -16.09 -2.34
N GLN A 139 -1.45 -17.35 -2.45
CA GLN A 139 -2.15 -18.01 -1.35
C GLN A 139 -1.23 -18.08 -0.13
N GLU A 140 -1.73 -17.61 1.01
CA GLU A 140 -1.00 -17.66 2.27
C GLU A 140 -0.63 -19.11 2.63
N PRO A 141 0.63 -19.39 2.98
CA PRO A 141 1.04 -20.69 3.50
C PRO A 141 0.41 -20.96 4.86
N GLU A 142 0.37 -22.22 5.27
CA GLU A 142 -0.11 -22.58 6.61
C GLU A 142 0.70 -21.84 7.69
N PRO A 143 0.06 -21.06 8.59
CA PRO A 143 0.78 -20.25 9.55
C PRO A 143 1.42 -21.07 10.68
N GLN A 144 0.99 -22.31 10.90
CA GLN A 144 1.44 -23.18 11.97
C GLN A 144 2.90 -23.61 11.79
N LEU A 145 3.72 -23.38 12.83
CA LEU A 145 5.09 -23.85 12.91
C LEU A 145 5.14 -25.25 13.53
N ARG A 146 5.77 -26.17 12.80
CA ARG A 146 6.09 -27.52 13.27
C ARG A 146 7.53 -27.53 13.78
N THR A 147 7.69 -27.60 15.09
CA THR A 147 9.01 -27.71 15.74
C THR A 147 9.02 -28.95 16.62
N ALA A 148 10.21 -29.44 16.99
CA ALA A 148 10.33 -30.53 17.94
C ALA A 148 9.55 -30.27 19.24
N ALA A 149 9.50 -28.99 19.68
CA ALA A 149 8.77 -28.57 20.86
C ALA A 149 7.23 -28.56 20.68
N SER A 150 6.72 -28.39 19.45
CA SER A 150 5.28 -28.38 19.15
C SER A 150 4.73 -29.72 18.66
N HIS A 151 5.54 -30.79 18.68
CA HIS A 151 5.14 -32.12 18.21
C HIS A 151 3.90 -32.68 18.92
N ALA A 152 3.78 -32.46 20.23
CA ALA A 152 2.63 -32.91 21.02
C ALA A 152 1.46 -31.90 21.02
N THR A 153 1.63 -30.72 20.42
CA THR A 153 0.60 -29.67 20.38
C THR A 153 -0.38 -29.94 19.23
N PRO A 154 -1.71 -29.96 19.47
CA PRO A 154 -2.69 -30.04 18.39
C PRO A 154 -2.50 -28.93 17.36
N ASP A 155 -2.78 -29.19 16.08
CA ASP A 155 -2.48 -28.24 14.99
C ASP A 155 -3.08 -26.84 15.22
N ALA A 156 -4.32 -26.77 15.73
CA ALA A 156 -4.98 -25.49 16.03
C ALA A 156 -4.28 -24.67 17.14
N GLY A 157 -3.51 -25.32 18.03
CA GLY A 157 -2.76 -24.68 19.12
C GLY A 157 -1.27 -24.51 18.81
N LYS A 158 -0.79 -24.95 17.64
CA LYS A 158 0.62 -24.80 17.27
C LYS A 158 1.00 -23.31 17.14
N PRO A 159 2.25 -22.95 17.49
CA PRO A 159 2.72 -21.57 17.36
C PRO A 159 2.60 -21.12 15.90
N GLN A 160 2.24 -19.85 15.69
CA GLN A 160 2.13 -19.29 14.34
C GLN A 160 3.41 -18.53 13.99
N GLY A 161 3.92 -18.76 12.79
CA GLY A 161 5.05 -18.04 12.23
C GLY A 161 4.61 -16.87 11.36
N GLU A 162 5.57 -16.01 11.02
CA GLU A 162 5.33 -14.92 10.08
C GLU A 162 5.69 -15.36 8.67
N TRP A 163 4.80 -15.10 7.70
CA TRP A 163 5.09 -15.31 6.29
C TRP A 163 6.14 -14.30 5.81
N ARG A 164 7.34 -14.81 5.53
CA ARG A 164 8.54 -14.04 5.16
C ARG A 164 9.20 -14.62 3.91
N ILE A 165 9.91 -13.77 3.17
CA ILE A 165 10.75 -14.14 2.04
C ILE A 165 12.13 -13.51 2.20
N TYR A 166 13.18 -14.28 1.92
CA TYR A 166 14.57 -13.86 1.98
C TYR A 166 15.04 -13.27 0.65
N ILE A 167 15.81 -12.18 0.72
CA ILE A 167 16.40 -11.49 -0.43
C ILE A 167 17.89 -11.83 -0.49
N ASN A 168 18.25 -12.72 -1.42
CA ASN A 168 19.62 -13.21 -1.56
C ASN A 168 20.52 -12.13 -2.17
N LYS A 169 21.77 -12.08 -1.71
CA LYS A 169 22.83 -11.21 -2.23
C LYS A 169 23.40 -11.74 -3.56
N GLU A 170 22.52 -11.92 -4.54
CA GLU A 170 22.79 -12.51 -5.84
C GLU A 170 22.25 -11.63 -6.98
N GLY A 171 22.59 -11.98 -8.23
CA GLY A 171 22.23 -11.17 -9.40
C GLY A 171 22.62 -9.70 -9.24
N ILE A 172 21.63 -8.80 -9.37
CA ILE A 172 21.84 -7.36 -9.21
C ILE A 172 22.17 -6.93 -7.77
N PHE A 173 21.87 -7.78 -6.77
CA PHE A 173 22.10 -7.50 -5.35
C PHE A 173 23.53 -7.85 -4.89
N LYS A 174 24.37 -8.42 -5.77
CA LYS A 174 25.77 -8.76 -5.45
C LYS A 174 26.61 -7.57 -4.98
N SER A 175 26.27 -6.36 -5.44
CA SER A 175 26.96 -5.14 -5.02
C SER A 175 26.77 -4.88 -3.52
N LYS A 176 27.88 -4.62 -2.81
CA LYS A 176 27.92 -4.38 -1.36
C LYS A 176 27.06 -3.19 -0.90
N HIS A 177 26.59 -2.34 -1.81
CA HIS A 177 25.86 -1.11 -1.47
C HIS A 177 24.35 -1.17 -1.74
N VAL A 178 23.86 -2.18 -2.46
CA VAL A 178 22.44 -2.20 -2.88
C VAL A 178 21.53 -2.57 -1.71
N LEU A 179 21.74 -3.72 -1.07
CA LEU A 179 20.93 -4.16 0.07
C LEU A 179 20.93 -3.15 1.24
N PRO A 180 22.07 -2.56 1.66
CA PRO A 180 22.06 -1.51 2.69
C PRO A 180 21.27 -0.26 2.30
N LYS A 181 21.22 0.09 1.01
CA LYS A 181 20.38 1.21 0.55
C LYS A 181 18.90 0.84 0.59
N LEU A 182 18.54 -0.39 0.21
CA LEU A 182 17.16 -0.87 0.26
C LEU A 182 16.65 -0.97 1.70
N GLU A 183 17.51 -1.38 2.64
CA GLU A 183 17.24 -1.37 4.07
C GLU A 183 16.99 0.05 4.58
N ARG A 184 17.86 1.02 4.23
CA ARG A 184 17.64 2.45 4.57
C ARG A 184 16.37 3.05 3.94
N MET A 185 15.91 2.49 2.82
CA MET A 185 14.63 2.86 2.20
C MET A 185 13.42 2.21 2.89
N GLY A 186 13.66 1.27 3.82
CA GLY A 186 12.62 0.55 4.57
C GLY A 186 12.03 -0.65 3.84
N LEU A 187 12.66 -1.15 2.78
CA LEU A 187 12.09 -2.22 1.93
C LEU A 187 12.48 -3.63 2.39
N VAL A 188 13.66 -3.78 3.00
CA VAL A 188 14.20 -5.05 3.51
C VAL A 188 14.74 -4.85 4.92
N ALA A 189 14.80 -5.92 5.71
CA ALA A 189 15.33 -5.90 7.08
C ALA A 189 16.30 -7.06 7.33
N SER A 190 17.11 -6.95 8.36
CA SER A 190 17.96 -8.02 8.90
C SER A 190 17.61 -8.28 10.36
N GLU A 191 17.76 -9.52 10.83
CA GLU A 191 17.70 -9.84 12.26
C GLU A 191 19.04 -9.57 12.96
N ASP A 192 20.14 -9.49 12.19
CA ASP A 192 21.45 -9.16 12.70
C ASP A 192 21.60 -7.63 12.81
N SER A 193 21.59 -7.13 14.05
CA SER A 193 21.83 -5.72 14.38
C SER A 193 23.27 -5.45 14.84
N SER A 194 24.19 -6.40 14.68
CA SER A 194 25.57 -6.25 15.09
C SER A 194 26.36 -5.32 14.15
N VAL A 195 27.37 -4.64 14.68
CA VAL A 195 28.24 -3.74 13.89
C VAL A 195 29.19 -4.52 12.97
N GLY A 196 29.59 -5.74 13.37
CA GLY A 196 30.67 -6.50 12.74
C GLY A 196 32.08 -6.07 13.20
N LEU A 197 33.10 -6.83 12.80
CA LEU A 197 34.55 -6.55 13.00
C LEU A 197 35.21 -6.17 11.67
N ASP A 198 36.32 -5.42 11.66
CA ASP A 198 36.98 -4.86 10.46
C ASP A 198 37.64 -5.95 9.57
N PRO A 199 37.74 -5.80 8.22
CA PRO A 199 38.22 -6.86 7.33
C PRO A 199 39.72 -7.14 7.43
N MET A 200 40.44 -6.33 8.20
CA MET A 200 41.88 -6.46 8.37
C MET A 200 42.26 -7.60 9.32
N ASP A 201 41.30 -8.16 10.08
CA ASP A 201 41.56 -9.22 11.07
C ASP A 201 41.44 -10.65 10.50
N GLY A 202 41.31 -10.82 9.19
CA GLY A 202 41.37 -12.14 8.53
C GLY A 202 40.21 -13.09 8.86
N LEU A 203 39.24 -12.68 9.68
CA LEU A 203 38.00 -13.40 9.93
C LEU A 203 36.96 -13.01 8.86
N SER A 204 36.55 -13.98 8.04
CA SER A 204 35.71 -13.82 6.85
C SER A 204 34.25 -13.39 7.09
N THR A 205 33.90 -12.92 8.28
CA THR A 205 32.50 -12.70 8.70
C THR A 205 31.85 -11.43 8.13
N LEU A 206 32.63 -10.50 7.58
CA LEU A 206 32.09 -9.25 7.01
C LEU A 206 31.23 -9.39 5.76
N THR A 207 31.34 -10.51 5.06
CA THR A 207 30.47 -10.79 3.91
C THR A 207 29.09 -11.27 4.30
N GLU A 208 28.85 -11.59 5.59
CA GLU A 208 27.62 -12.24 6.07
C GLU A 208 26.53 -11.28 6.58
N ASN A 209 26.87 -10.08 7.04
CA ASN A 209 25.93 -9.15 7.72
C ASN A 209 24.70 -8.75 6.89
N TRP A 210 24.72 -8.90 5.55
CA TRP A 210 23.58 -8.65 4.65
C TRP A 210 23.20 -9.87 3.79
N ASN A 211 23.56 -11.08 4.22
CA ASN A 211 23.21 -12.31 3.48
C ASN A 211 21.81 -12.83 3.81
N LYS A 212 21.26 -12.43 4.96
CA LYS A 212 19.94 -12.87 5.46
C LYS A 212 18.94 -11.71 5.53
N MET A 213 18.87 -10.92 4.45
CA MET A 213 17.86 -9.87 4.34
C MET A 213 16.50 -10.50 4.08
N PHE A 214 15.42 -9.98 4.66
CA PHE A 214 14.09 -10.51 4.45
C PHE A 214 13.01 -9.42 4.41
N VAL A 215 11.83 -9.81 3.96
CA VAL A 215 10.61 -9.00 4.03
C VAL A 215 9.48 -9.89 4.57
N SER A 216 8.73 -9.42 5.57
CA SER A 216 7.51 -10.08 6.03
C SER A 216 6.28 -9.50 5.34
N ARG A 217 5.24 -10.33 5.17
CA ARG A 217 3.96 -9.87 4.62
C ARG A 217 3.38 -8.69 5.42
N ARG A 218 3.43 -8.78 6.75
CA ARG A 218 2.90 -7.75 7.64
C ARG A 218 3.60 -6.41 7.40
N THR A 219 4.93 -6.41 7.34
CA THR A 219 5.69 -5.17 7.12
C THR A 219 5.43 -4.64 5.71
N PHE A 220 5.42 -5.50 4.69
CA PHE A 220 5.17 -5.10 3.30
C PHE A 220 3.87 -4.29 3.14
N TRP A 221 2.76 -4.80 3.70
CA TRP A 221 1.46 -4.13 3.62
C TRP A 221 1.33 -2.86 4.47
N GLN A 222 2.33 -2.55 5.30
CA GLN A 222 2.39 -1.30 6.06
C GLN A 222 3.37 -0.30 5.46
N MET A 223 4.07 -0.66 4.39
CA MET A 223 4.92 0.26 3.63
C MET A 223 4.06 1.12 2.69
N ASP A 224 4.29 2.43 2.70
CA ASP A 224 3.59 3.32 1.78
C ASP A 224 4.10 3.13 0.33
N PRO A 225 3.26 2.71 -0.62
CA PRO A 225 3.68 2.50 -2.00
C PRO A 225 4.19 3.77 -2.68
N ARG A 226 3.82 4.96 -2.19
CA ARG A 226 4.28 6.27 -2.72
C ARG A 226 5.78 6.50 -2.55
N ILE A 227 6.43 5.74 -1.67
CA ILE A 227 7.89 5.73 -1.52
C ILE A 227 8.55 5.06 -2.73
N TYR A 228 7.89 4.09 -3.38
CA TYR A 228 8.50 3.22 -4.38
C TYR A 228 7.93 3.40 -5.79
N LEU A 229 6.62 3.60 -5.92
CA LEU A 229 5.87 3.60 -7.19
C LEU A 229 5.64 4.98 -7.81
N PHE A 230 6.22 6.04 -7.24
CA PHE A 230 6.00 7.39 -7.77
C PHE A 230 6.53 7.51 -9.20
N THR A 231 5.90 8.35 -10.02
CA THR A 231 6.23 8.48 -11.45
C THR A 231 6.72 9.88 -11.78
N LEU A 232 7.59 9.97 -12.78
CA LEU A 232 8.05 11.22 -13.36
C LEU A 232 7.31 11.44 -14.66
N THR A 233 6.61 12.54 -14.76
CA THR A 233 6.15 13.05 -16.06
C THR A 233 6.72 14.45 -16.19
N PRO A 234 7.52 14.74 -17.24
CA PRO A 234 7.90 16.12 -17.47
C PRO A 234 6.63 16.93 -17.70
N LEU A 235 6.56 18.15 -17.15
CA LEU A 235 5.62 19.12 -17.68
C LEU A 235 5.91 19.19 -19.20
N GLN A 236 4.92 18.85 -20.03
CA GLN A 236 4.85 19.40 -21.38
C GLN A 236 4.57 20.90 -21.23
N THR A 237 5.58 21.64 -20.78
CA THR A 237 5.59 23.08 -20.86
C THR A 237 6.92 23.49 -21.42
N SER A 238 6.87 24.00 -22.64
CA SER A 238 7.82 24.96 -23.16
C SER A 238 7.85 26.18 -22.24
N TYR A 239 8.54 26.07 -21.10
CA TYR A 239 8.92 27.23 -20.30
C TYR A 239 10.43 27.42 -20.40
N PRO A 240 10.92 28.63 -20.75
CA PRO A 240 12.30 28.98 -20.46
C PRO A 240 12.50 28.92 -18.95
N ALA A 241 13.63 28.36 -18.52
CA ALA A 241 14.00 28.22 -17.12
C ALA A 241 14.08 29.60 -16.45
N ILE A 242 12.98 30.07 -15.87
CA ILE A 242 12.99 31.15 -14.90
C ILE A 242 12.98 30.47 -13.54
N SER A 243 14.17 30.30 -12.97
CA SER A 243 14.35 29.89 -11.57
C SER A 243 13.53 30.82 -10.67
N PRO A 244 12.80 30.30 -9.67
CA PRO A 244 12.13 31.13 -8.69
C PRO A 244 13.20 31.76 -7.80
N ASN A 245 13.37 33.08 -7.92
CA ASN A 245 14.15 33.98 -7.05
C ASN A 245 15.57 33.50 -6.69
N GLY A 246 16.57 34.13 -7.31
CA GLY A 246 17.97 34.04 -6.87
C GLY A 246 18.11 34.42 -5.40
N SER A 247 18.14 33.43 -4.52
CA SER A 247 18.46 33.61 -3.11
C SER A 247 19.98 33.78 -2.97
N ARG A 248 20.44 35.03 -3.13
CA ARG A 248 21.66 35.57 -2.52
C ARG A 248 21.62 37.10 -2.61
N PRO A 249 21.61 37.85 -1.51
CA PRO A 249 22.13 39.22 -1.54
C PRO A 249 23.66 39.11 -1.60
N SER A 250 24.23 39.22 -2.80
CA SER A 250 25.64 39.55 -2.95
C SER A 250 25.86 40.98 -2.43
N SER A 251 26.83 41.15 -1.54
CA SER A 251 27.25 42.42 -0.95
C SER A 251 27.38 43.56 -1.98
N PRO A 252 27.10 44.82 -1.61
CA PRO A 252 27.01 45.90 -2.57
C PRO A 252 28.39 46.27 -3.11
N SER A 253 28.63 45.97 -4.39
CA SER A 253 29.72 46.56 -5.17
C SER A 253 29.27 47.86 -5.81
N ARG A 254 30.03 48.93 -5.52
CA ARG A 254 29.82 50.32 -5.93
C ARG A 254 30.17 50.51 -7.42
N ASN A 255 29.17 50.56 -8.30
CA ASN A 255 29.11 51.31 -9.58
C ASN A 255 28.28 50.54 -10.64
N SER A 256 27.10 51.06 -10.99
CA SER A 256 26.70 51.31 -12.39
C SER A 256 25.28 51.87 -12.45
N LYS A 257 25.10 52.81 -13.37
CA LYS A 257 23.95 53.70 -13.52
C LYS A 257 22.73 53.02 -14.15
N THR A 258 21.57 53.47 -13.68
CA THR A 258 20.22 53.54 -14.27
C THR A 258 20.04 53.21 -15.76
N HIS A 259 19.03 52.38 -16.06
CA HIS A 259 18.09 52.64 -17.15
C HIS A 259 16.72 52.03 -16.83
N ASP A 260 15.73 52.90 -16.60
CA ASP A 260 14.31 52.55 -16.51
C ASP A 260 13.77 52.19 -17.89
N THR A 261 13.02 51.09 -17.99
CA THR A 261 11.97 50.94 -19.02
C THR A 261 10.75 50.24 -18.41
N ASP A 262 9.62 50.88 -18.71
CA ASP A 262 8.26 50.64 -18.25
C ASP A 262 7.67 49.38 -18.90
N GLY A 263 6.97 48.54 -18.13
CA GLY A 263 6.45 47.25 -18.59
C GLY A 263 5.45 46.59 -17.64
N GLY A 264 4.64 47.39 -16.96
CA GLY A 264 3.70 46.95 -15.93
C GLY A 264 2.27 46.71 -16.42
N SER A 265 2.02 45.82 -17.38
CA SER A 265 0.63 45.45 -17.74
C SER A 265 0.37 43.97 -18.09
N ASN A 266 1.39 43.15 -18.41
CA ASN A 266 1.16 41.78 -18.91
C ASN A 266 1.18 40.65 -17.87
N LEU A 267 1.49 40.93 -16.59
CA LEU A 267 1.61 39.88 -15.55
C LEU A 267 0.26 39.42 -14.96
N ARG A 268 -0.79 40.25 -15.02
CA ARG A 268 -2.10 39.89 -14.47
C ARG A 268 -2.94 39.03 -15.43
N GLU A 269 -2.84 39.24 -16.74
CA GLU A 269 -3.54 38.42 -17.73
C GLU A 269 -2.90 37.03 -17.92
N ALA A 270 -1.58 36.91 -17.78
CA ALA A 270 -0.89 35.62 -17.82
C ALA A 270 -1.25 34.73 -16.60
N ALA A 271 -1.43 35.32 -15.41
CA ALA A 271 -1.86 34.59 -14.22
C ALA A 271 -3.33 34.13 -14.29
N ALA A 272 -4.20 34.92 -14.93
CA ALA A 272 -5.62 34.58 -15.13
C ALA A 272 -5.85 33.54 -16.23
N SER A 273 -4.97 33.46 -17.23
CA SER A 273 -5.00 32.43 -18.27
C SER A 273 -4.30 31.12 -17.86
N GLN A 274 -3.36 31.16 -16.91
CA GLN A 274 -2.78 29.95 -16.28
C GLN A 274 -3.74 29.21 -15.35
N SER A 275 -4.68 29.91 -14.71
CA SER A 275 -5.67 29.27 -13.82
C SER A 275 -6.76 28.51 -14.58
N THR A 276 -7.03 28.87 -15.84
CA THR A 276 -8.07 28.26 -16.68
C THR A 276 -7.58 27.02 -17.45
N SER A 277 -6.28 26.92 -17.78
CA SER A 277 -5.71 25.71 -18.41
C SER A 277 -5.43 24.58 -17.41
N MET A 278 -5.12 24.91 -16.14
CA MET A 278 -5.04 23.96 -15.01
C MET A 278 -6.39 23.32 -14.66
N ALA A 279 -7.52 23.91 -15.10
CA ALA A 279 -8.86 23.39 -14.79
C ALA A 279 -9.27 22.19 -15.67
N ARG A 280 -8.51 21.87 -16.73
CA ARG A 280 -8.85 20.81 -17.69
C ARG A 280 -8.20 19.46 -17.40
N ALA A 281 -7.12 19.44 -16.61
CA ALA A 281 -6.52 18.22 -16.09
C ALA A 281 -6.88 18.10 -14.61
N GLY A 282 -7.53 17.00 -14.22
CA GLY A 282 -7.82 16.74 -12.82
C GLY A 282 -6.55 16.78 -11.96
N PRO A 283 -6.68 16.97 -10.63
CA PRO A 283 -5.53 16.96 -9.73
C PRO A 283 -4.71 15.67 -9.94
N PRO A 284 -3.37 15.77 -10.06
CA PRO A 284 -2.55 14.59 -10.30
C PRO A 284 -2.72 13.58 -9.17
N GLY A 285 -2.78 12.28 -9.51
CA GLY A 285 -3.00 11.20 -8.54
C GLY A 285 -1.88 11.09 -7.49
N PRO A 286 -2.05 10.26 -6.43
CA PRO A 286 -1.18 10.27 -5.24
C PRO A 286 0.26 9.79 -5.50
N PHE A 287 0.51 9.20 -6.66
CA PHE A 287 1.81 8.70 -7.12
C PHE A 287 2.55 9.68 -8.05
N HIS A 288 1.96 10.84 -8.36
CA HIS A 288 2.57 11.80 -9.27
C HIS A 288 3.65 12.63 -8.57
N SER A 289 4.87 12.63 -9.14
CA SER A 289 5.95 13.50 -8.69
C SER A 289 6.49 14.36 -9.84
N ALA A 290 6.50 15.67 -9.62
CA ALA A 290 7.17 16.62 -10.52
C ALA A 290 8.70 16.62 -10.35
N SER A 291 9.23 15.85 -9.39
CA SER A 291 10.65 15.73 -9.07
C SER A 291 11.07 14.25 -8.99
N HIS A 292 12.38 13.95 -9.07
CA HIS A 292 12.89 12.58 -8.87
C HIS A 292 12.79 12.08 -7.42
N LEU A 293 11.90 12.67 -6.61
CA LEU A 293 11.74 12.38 -5.20
C LEU A 293 10.38 11.73 -4.90
N PRO A 294 10.29 10.91 -3.83
CA PRO A 294 9.04 10.32 -3.37
C PRO A 294 7.92 11.34 -3.14
N THR A 295 6.67 10.90 -3.29
CA THR A 295 5.48 11.71 -2.96
C THR A 295 5.03 11.53 -1.50
N TYR A 296 5.77 10.71 -0.74
CA TYR A 296 5.62 10.54 0.69
C TYR A 296 6.99 10.59 1.37
N TYR A 297 7.07 11.31 2.49
CA TYR A 297 8.25 11.40 3.32
C TYR A 297 7.92 10.94 4.74
N PRO A 298 8.90 10.44 5.50
CA PRO A 298 8.72 10.17 6.92
C PRO A 298 8.14 11.39 7.64
N PRO A 299 7.26 11.19 8.62
CA PRO A 299 6.65 12.31 9.33
C PRO A 299 7.72 13.13 10.07
N PRO A 300 7.61 14.47 10.07
CA PRO A 300 8.54 15.32 10.81
C PRO A 300 8.37 15.12 12.33
N PRO A 301 9.34 15.61 13.13
CA PRO A 301 9.18 15.67 14.58
C PRO A 301 7.83 16.29 14.99
N VAL A 302 7.19 15.67 15.98
CA VAL A 302 5.82 16.01 16.38
C VAL A 302 5.76 17.45 16.91
N GLN A 303 4.89 18.25 16.32
CA GLN A 303 4.50 19.57 16.84
C GLN A 303 3.07 19.50 17.35
N TYR A 304 2.74 20.33 18.34
CA TYR A 304 1.44 20.29 19.02
C TYR A 304 0.65 21.58 18.80
N GLY A 305 -0.66 21.41 18.68
CA GLY A 305 -1.63 22.48 18.69
C GLY A 305 -2.78 22.16 19.65
N PHE A 306 -3.84 22.97 19.57
CA PHE A 306 -5.05 22.79 20.37
C PHE A 306 -6.29 22.88 19.49
N THR A 307 -7.20 21.94 19.68
CA THR A 307 -8.57 21.95 19.14
C THR A 307 -9.49 21.47 20.25
N ASN A 308 -10.62 22.15 20.46
CA ASN A 308 -11.61 21.81 21.50
C ASN A 308 -10.98 21.60 22.90
N ASN A 309 -10.04 22.48 23.29
CA ASN A 309 -9.27 22.39 24.55
C ASN A 309 -8.46 21.10 24.74
N CYS A 310 -8.29 20.29 23.70
CA CYS A 310 -7.43 19.11 23.69
C CYS A 310 -6.09 19.45 23.03
N ARG A 311 -4.96 19.12 23.69
CA ARG A 311 -3.63 19.20 23.10
C ARG A 311 -3.39 17.99 22.21
N HIS A 312 -3.13 18.20 20.93
CA HIS A 312 -2.92 17.11 19.96
C HIS A 312 -1.81 17.47 18.95
N PRO A 313 -1.24 16.48 18.24
CA PRO A 313 -0.32 16.75 17.14
C PRO A 313 -0.96 17.61 16.06
N ILE A 314 -0.20 18.53 15.47
CA ILE A 314 -0.64 19.24 14.28
C ILE A 314 -0.86 18.24 13.15
N ARG A 315 -2.07 18.21 12.59
CA ARG A 315 -2.46 17.29 11.53
C ARG A 315 -1.98 17.77 10.16
N PRO A 316 -1.50 16.88 9.28
CA PRO A 316 -1.26 17.22 7.89
C PRO A 316 -2.54 17.75 7.23
N LYS A 317 -2.39 18.65 6.26
CA LYS A 317 -3.53 19.07 5.43
C LYS A 317 -4.08 17.87 4.64
N PRO A 318 -5.40 17.65 4.60
CA PRO A 318 -5.98 16.58 3.80
C PRO A 318 -5.84 16.87 2.30
N PRO A 319 -5.99 15.85 1.42
CA PRO A 319 -6.09 16.04 -0.02
C PRO A 319 -7.24 16.99 -0.40
N ARG A 320 -7.20 17.53 -1.62
CA ARG A 320 -8.24 18.45 -2.09
C ARG A 320 -9.56 17.74 -2.29
N GLN A 321 -10.66 18.50 -2.28
CA GLN A 321 -11.98 17.98 -2.62
C GLN A 321 -11.95 17.28 -3.99
N GLY A 322 -12.54 16.09 -4.07
CA GLY A 322 -12.55 15.26 -5.27
C GLY A 322 -11.25 14.50 -5.56
N GLU A 323 -10.15 14.80 -4.86
CA GLU A 323 -8.86 14.17 -5.08
C GLU A 323 -8.88 12.72 -4.57
N THR A 324 -8.49 11.78 -5.45
CA THR A 324 -8.30 10.37 -5.10
C THR A 324 -6.96 10.21 -4.41
N PHE A 325 -6.95 9.63 -3.21
CA PHE A 325 -5.73 9.48 -2.40
C PHE A 325 -5.44 8.03 -2.01
N TYR A 326 -6.32 7.10 -2.40
CA TYR A 326 -6.13 5.67 -2.24
C TYR A 326 -6.66 4.92 -3.47
N ILE A 327 -5.89 3.96 -3.97
CA ILE A 327 -6.25 3.11 -5.11
C ILE A 327 -5.69 1.71 -4.84
N ARG A 328 -6.52 0.68 -5.00
CA ARG A 328 -6.09 -0.73 -4.95
C ARG A 328 -6.94 -1.57 -5.90
N TYR A 329 -6.30 -2.38 -6.72
CA TYR A 329 -7.01 -3.44 -7.45
C TYR A 329 -7.31 -4.60 -6.51
N ILE A 330 -8.53 -5.13 -6.56
CA ILE A 330 -9.01 -6.22 -5.71
C ILE A 330 -9.18 -7.48 -6.58
N PRO A 331 -8.21 -8.40 -6.61
CA PRO A 331 -8.29 -9.62 -7.41
C PRO A 331 -9.55 -10.45 -7.18
N SER A 332 -10.03 -10.58 -5.94
CA SER A 332 -11.22 -11.38 -5.65
C SER A 332 -12.51 -10.81 -6.25
N LEU A 333 -12.53 -9.51 -6.57
CA LEU A 333 -13.66 -8.83 -7.20
C LEU A 333 -13.40 -8.50 -8.67
N GLY A 334 -12.14 -8.49 -9.10
CA GLY A 334 -11.74 -8.00 -10.41
C GLY A 334 -12.02 -6.51 -10.61
N GLN A 335 -11.96 -5.69 -9.56
CA GLN A 335 -12.32 -4.25 -9.60
C GLN A 335 -11.27 -3.38 -8.90
N TYR A 336 -11.15 -2.11 -9.31
CA TYR A 336 -10.40 -1.12 -8.55
C TYR A 336 -11.25 -0.51 -7.44
N LEU A 337 -10.79 -0.59 -6.19
CA LEU A 337 -11.32 0.16 -5.07
C LEU A 337 -10.54 1.47 -4.91
N THR A 338 -11.26 2.58 -4.85
CA THR A 338 -10.65 3.90 -4.61
C THR A 338 -11.35 4.68 -3.50
N PHE A 339 -10.59 5.55 -2.84
CA PHE A 339 -11.12 6.55 -1.92
C PHE A 339 -10.69 7.94 -2.35
N ARG A 340 -11.66 8.85 -2.41
CA ARG A 340 -11.46 10.27 -2.71
C ARG A 340 -12.10 11.16 -1.66
N VAL A 341 -11.58 12.36 -1.47
CA VAL A 341 -12.23 13.34 -0.59
C VAL A 341 -13.57 13.76 -1.23
N ALA A 342 -14.61 13.86 -0.42
CA ALA A 342 -15.92 14.34 -0.86
C ALA A 342 -15.84 15.81 -1.33
N SER A 343 -16.79 16.25 -2.15
CA SER A 343 -16.75 17.56 -2.81
C SER A 343 -18.09 18.27 -2.83
N LEU A 344 -18.07 19.58 -2.63
CA LEU A 344 -19.21 20.48 -2.84
C LEU A 344 -19.35 20.92 -4.30
N SER A 345 -18.62 20.31 -5.24
CA SER A 345 -18.73 20.59 -6.66
C SER A 345 -20.18 20.49 -7.13
N LYS A 346 -20.63 21.49 -7.90
CA LYS A 346 -21.95 21.49 -8.56
C LYS A 346 -21.99 20.58 -9.80
N ARG A 347 -20.87 19.93 -10.13
CA ARG A 347 -20.76 18.92 -11.19
C ARG A 347 -20.29 17.59 -10.61
N PRO A 348 -20.73 16.44 -11.15
CA PRO A 348 -20.21 15.13 -10.80
C PRO A 348 -18.68 15.08 -10.89
N ILE A 349 -18.05 14.35 -9.98
CA ILE A 349 -16.59 14.21 -9.95
C ILE A 349 -16.19 13.12 -10.94
N THR A 350 -15.45 13.50 -11.98
CA THR A 350 -14.87 12.57 -12.93
C THR A 350 -13.76 11.74 -12.26
N TYR A 351 -13.77 10.43 -12.47
CA TYR A 351 -12.72 9.53 -12.02
C TYR A 351 -11.65 9.36 -13.10
N PRO A 352 -10.41 9.87 -12.91
CA PRO A 352 -9.33 9.75 -13.89
C PRO A 352 -8.45 8.50 -13.70
N GLY A 353 -8.84 7.59 -12.80
CA GLY A 353 -8.03 6.43 -12.45
C GLY A 353 -8.28 5.21 -13.34
N PRO A 354 -7.59 4.09 -13.06
CA PRO A 354 -7.71 2.87 -13.85
C PRO A 354 -9.08 2.20 -13.67
N PHE A 355 -9.55 1.53 -14.72
CA PHE A 355 -10.75 0.70 -14.72
C PHE A 355 -10.38 -0.76 -14.96
N SER A 356 -11.14 -1.68 -14.36
CA SER A 356 -10.93 -3.13 -14.51
C SER A 356 -11.29 -3.67 -15.90
N GLN A 357 -12.27 -3.07 -16.56
CA GLN A 357 -12.71 -3.34 -17.93
C GLN A 357 -12.66 -2.04 -18.74
N ALA A 358 -12.70 -2.13 -20.07
CA ALA A 358 -12.88 -0.94 -20.91
C ALA A 358 -14.11 -0.19 -20.38
N ALA A 359 -13.95 1.10 -20.07
CA ALA A 359 -15.01 1.90 -19.48
C ALA A 359 -16.30 1.72 -20.31
N PRO A 360 -17.46 1.43 -19.67
CA PRO A 360 -18.70 1.29 -20.42
C PRO A 360 -18.89 2.55 -21.25
N ASP A 361 -19.10 2.37 -22.55
CA ASP A 361 -19.33 3.47 -23.47
C ASP A 361 -20.53 4.25 -22.95
N ALA A 362 -20.34 5.55 -22.67
CA ALA A 362 -21.33 6.40 -22.00
C ALA A 362 -22.61 6.65 -22.84
N SER A 363 -22.80 5.88 -23.92
CA SER A 363 -23.83 6.02 -24.95
C SER A 363 -25.03 5.08 -24.78
N LEU A 364 -25.03 4.13 -23.84
CA LEU A 364 -26.07 3.09 -23.78
C LEU A 364 -26.57 2.77 -22.34
N THR A 365 -27.28 3.71 -21.70
CA THR A 365 -28.26 3.35 -20.64
C THR A 365 -29.45 4.30 -20.65
N THR A 366 -30.50 3.94 -21.37
CA THR A 366 -31.86 4.47 -21.24
C THR A 366 -32.59 3.71 -20.13
N GLY A 367 -32.77 4.32 -18.96
CA GLY A 367 -33.56 3.73 -17.87
C GLY A 367 -33.44 4.45 -16.52
N GLU A 368 -34.28 5.49 -16.33
CA GLU A 368 -34.93 6.05 -15.13
C GLU A 368 -34.25 6.18 -13.74
N ALA A 369 -33.13 5.51 -13.44
CA ALA A 369 -32.30 5.80 -12.27
C ALA A 369 -31.05 6.58 -12.72
N ARG A 370 -30.86 7.81 -12.19
CA ARG A 370 -29.57 8.50 -12.35
C ARG A 370 -28.47 7.57 -11.81
N GLU A 371 -27.58 7.13 -12.69
CA GLU A 371 -26.41 6.36 -12.31
C GLU A 371 -25.57 7.19 -11.32
N THR A 372 -25.05 6.58 -10.25
CA THR A 372 -24.32 7.31 -9.20
C THR A 372 -23.07 8.03 -9.72
N THR A 373 -22.52 7.59 -10.84
CA THR A 373 -21.43 8.23 -11.60
C THR A 373 -21.79 9.63 -12.10
N ASN A 374 -23.08 9.89 -12.34
CA ASN A 374 -23.61 11.14 -12.89
C ASN A 374 -24.18 12.08 -11.81
N MET A 375 -23.98 11.76 -10.52
CA MET A 375 -24.45 12.58 -9.40
C MET A 375 -23.30 13.38 -8.76
N THR A 376 -23.63 14.54 -8.22
CA THR A 376 -22.77 15.28 -7.27
C THR A 376 -22.73 14.56 -5.92
N ASP A 377 -21.71 14.80 -5.09
CA ASP A 377 -21.64 14.17 -3.76
C ASP A 377 -22.78 14.60 -2.84
N VAL A 378 -23.30 15.82 -3.01
CA VAL A 378 -24.48 16.29 -2.27
C VAL A 378 -25.73 15.50 -2.67
N GLU A 379 -25.92 15.21 -3.97
CA GLU A 379 -27.01 14.36 -4.45
C GLU A 379 -26.85 12.91 -3.98
N LEU A 380 -25.62 12.38 -3.97
CA LEU A 380 -25.31 11.05 -3.44
C LEU A 380 -25.65 10.95 -1.95
N LEU A 381 -25.18 11.90 -1.14
CA LEU A 381 -25.50 11.96 0.29
C LEU A 381 -27.00 12.11 0.53
N HIS A 382 -27.69 12.96 -0.25
CA HIS A 382 -29.14 13.10 -0.17
C HIS A 382 -29.86 11.79 -0.50
N LYS A 383 -29.45 11.08 -1.56
CA LYS A 383 -30.00 9.76 -1.89
C LYS A 383 -29.75 8.76 -0.76
N TRP A 384 -28.51 8.66 -0.28
CA TRP A 384 -28.10 7.64 0.67
C TRP A 384 -28.63 7.88 2.08
N MET A 385 -28.57 9.10 2.60
CA MET A 385 -29.04 9.42 3.95
C MET A 385 -30.56 9.33 4.11
N ASN A 386 -31.31 9.44 3.01
CA ASN A 386 -32.76 9.24 3.00
C ASN A 386 -33.18 7.78 2.72
N ASP A 387 -32.25 6.85 2.45
CA ASP A 387 -32.56 5.42 2.48
C ASP A 387 -32.92 5.05 3.93
N PRO A 388 -34.13 4.50 4.21
CA PRO A 388 -34.57 4.16 5.56
C PRO A 388 -33.58 3.30 6.36
N ARG A 389 -32.80 2.46 5.68
CA ARG A 389 -31.77 1.62 6.29
C ARG A 389 -30.58 2.44 6.78
N VAL A 390 -30.16 3.43 6.00
CA VAL A 390 -29.05 4.33 6.37
C VAL A 390 -29.54 5.30 7.44
N SER A 391 -30.71 5.92 7.25
CA SER A 391 -31.26 6.89 8.19
C SER A 391 -31.47 6.29 9.59
N HIS A 392 -31.88 5.02 9.68
CA HIS A 392 -31.99 4.31 10.95
C HIS A 392 -30.68 4.26 11.76
N SER A 393 -29.53 4.27 11.08
CA SER A 393 -28.22 4.18 11.74
C SER A 393 -27.53 5.54 11.88
N TRP A 394 -27.68 6.42 10.90
CA TRP A 394 -26.96 7.70 10.81
C TRP A 394 -27.78 8.89 11.31
N GLY A 395 -29.11 8.87 11.15
CA GLY A 395 -29.98 9.95 11.63
C GLY A 395 -29.93 11.25 10.82
N GLU A 396 -29.25 11.27 9.68
CA GLU A 396 -29.01 12.48 8.86
C GLU A 396 -29.99 12.61 7.68
N GLN A 397 -31.20 12.04 7.77
CA GLN A 397 -32.22 12.20 6.71
C GLN A 397 -32.73 13.65 6.65
N GLY A 398 -33.08 14.12 5.46
CA GLY A 398 -33.52 15.50 5.28
C GLY A 398 -33.41 15.98 3.84
N ALA A 399 -33.80 17.24 3.63
CA ALA A 399 -33.74 17.89 2.32
C ALA A 399 -32.29 18.08 1.85
N GLN A 400 -32.09 18.31 0.54
CA GLN A 400 -30.75 18.40 -0.05
C GLN A 400 -29.86 19.50 0.57
N HIS A 401 -30.43 20.62 1.01
CA HIS A 401 -29.65 21.69 1.67
C HIS A 401 -29.07 21.25 3.02
N HIS A 402 -29.74 20.34 3.74
CA HIS A 402 -29.21 19.72 4.96
C HIS A 402 -27.93 18.96 4.65
N GLN A 403 -27.88 18.23 3.53
CA GLN A 403 -26.70 17.48 3.11
C GLN A 403 -25.57 18.38 2.61
N GLU A 404 -25.91 19.50 1.97
CA GLU A 404 -24.92 20.51 1.59
C GLU A 404 -24.25 21.12 2.84
N GLU A 405 -25.04 21.42 3.87
CA GLU A 405 -24.52 21.92 5.15
C GLU A 405 -23.72 20.85 5.91
N PHE A 406 -24.24 19.62 5.99
CA PHE A 406 -23.55 18.46 6.57
C PHE A 406 -22.17 18.27 5.94
N LEU A 407 -22.10 18.21 4.61
CA LEU A 407 -20.84 18.03 3.90
C LEU A 407 -19.90 19.24 4.06
N LYS A 408 -20.44 20.46 4.05
CA LYS A 408 -19.66 21.68 4.29
C LYS A 408 -19.02 21.67 5.68
N ASN A 409 -19.77 21.25 6.70
CA ASN A 409 -19.25 21.10 8.07
C ASN A 409 -18.16 20.03 8.14
N GLY A 410 -18.36 18.88 7.49
CA GLY A 410 -17.34 17.84 7.37
C GLY A 410 -16.05 18.32 6.70
N LEU A 411 -16.17 19.09 5.61
CA LEU A 411 -15.02 19.65 4.88
C LEU A 411 -14.27 20.76 5.62
N LEU A 412 -14.93 21.43 6.58
CA LEU A 412 -14.31 22.45 7.44
C LEU A 412 -13.75 21.86 8.75
N SER A 413 -14.01 20.59 9.03
CA SER A 413 -13.48 19.91 10.22
C SER A 413 -11.95 19.84 10.19
N LYS A 414 -11.33 20.10 11.35
CA LYS A 414 -9.87 19.99 11.53
C LYS A 414 -9.40 18.56 11.83
N HIS A 415 -10.31 17.71 12.31
CA HIS A 415 -9.97 16.38 12.81
C HIS A 415 -10.56 15.23 11.99
N SER A 416 -11.46 15.51 11.03
CA SER A 416 -12.14 14.51 10.22
C SER A 416 -12.03 14.82 8.73
N ILE A 417 -11.95 13.78 7.90
CA ILE A 417 -11.90 13.87 6.44
C ILE A 417 -13.13 13.13 5.88
N PRO A 418 -14.04 13.82 5.17
CA PRO A 418 -15.17 13.19 4.50
C PRO A 418 -14.70 12.54 3.19
N VAL A 419 -15.07 11.28 2.99
CA VAL A 419 -14.52 10.42 1.94
C VAL A 419 -15.64 9.71 1.19
N ILE A 420 -15.52 9.63 -0.13
CA ILE A 420 -16.35 8.79 -0.99
C ILE A 420 -15.53 7.58 -1.43
N GLY A 421 -16.10 6.39 -1.25
CA GLY A 421 -15.56 5.16 -1.81
C GLY A 421 -16.16 4.87 -3.18
N CYS A 422 -15.32 4.40 -4.10
CA CYS A 422 -15.74 3.98 -5.43
C CYS A 422 -15.19 2.60 -5.79
N PHE A 423 -15.97 1.83 -6.56
CA PHE A 423 -15.50 0.65 -7.29
C PHE A 423 -15.51 0.96 -8.78
N ASP A 424 -14.37 0.84 -9.46
CA ASP A 424 -14.18 1.22 -10.87
C ASP A 424 -14.80 2.60 -11.18
N GLY A 425 -14.53 3.58 -10.32
CA GLY A 425 -15.06 4.95 -10.44
C GLY A 425 -16.51 5.14 -9.97
N LYS A 426 -17.32 4.07 -9.83
CA LYS A 426 -18.72 4.16 -9.38
C LYS A 426 -18.81 4.39 -7.86
N PRO A 427 -19.36 5.53 -7.39
CA PRO A 427 -19.52 5.81 -5.96
C PRO A 427 -20.48 4.82 -5.29
N PHE A 428 -20.11 4.30 -4.12
CA PHE A 428 -20.91 3.32 -3.37
C PHE A 428 -21.21 3.66 -1.92
N GLY A 429 -20.37 4.49 -1.28
CA GLY A 429 -20.46 4.76 0.14
C GLY A 429 -19.73 6.02 0.55
N TYR A 430 -20.09 6.50 1.74
CA TYR A 430 -19.50 7.65 2.41
C TYR A 430 -18.82 7.22 3.70
N PHE A 431 -17.67 7.81 3.98
CA PHE A 431 -16.82 7.46 5.11
C PHE A 431 -16.27 8.73 5.75
N GLU A 432 -16.04 8.69 7.05
CA GLU A 432 -15.31 9.72 7.77
C GLU A 432 -14.08 9.08 8.39
N ILE A 433 -12.90 9.61 8.07
CA ILE A 433 -11.64 9.13 8.65
C ILE A 433 -11.12 10.22 9.57
N TYR A 434 -11.21 10.01 10.87
CA TYR A 434 -10.97 11.04 11.86
C TYR A 434 -9.82 10.71 12.82
N TRP A 435 -9.33 11.73 13.54
CA TRP A 435 -8.35 11.59 14.61
C TRP A 435 -9.08 11.47 15.95
N VAL A 436 -8.95 10.31 16.61
CA VAL A 436 -9.76 9.98 17.80
C VAL A 436 -9.52 10.99 18.92
N LYS A 437 -8.26 11.41 19.12
CA LYS A 437 -7.86 12.33 20.20
C LYS A 437 -8.60 13.67 20.19
N GLU A 438 -9.08 14.11 19.02
CA GLU A 438 -9.82 15.35 18.84
C GLU A 438 -11.34 15.14 18.74
N ASP A 439 -11.76 13.88 18.56
CA ASP A 439 -13.16 13.51 18.45
C ASP A 439 -13.82 13.38 19.83
N ARG A 440 -15.15 13.51 19.86
CA ARG A 440 -15.97 13.31 21.07
C ARG A 440 -15.71 11.94 21.72
N LEU A 441 -15.38 10.91 20.94
CA LEU A 441 -15.05 9.58 21.41
C LEU A 441 -13.95 9.62 22.48
N ALA A 442 -12.90 10.44 22.31
CA ALA A 442 -11.80 10.51 23.26
C ALA A 442 -12.24 10.84 24.70
N SER A 443 -13.29 11.65 24.86
CA SER A 443 -13.79 12.01 26.20
C SER A 443 -14.36 10.81 26.97
N TYR A 444 -14.84 9.78 26.26
CA TYR A 444 -15.35 8.53 26.84
C TYR A 444 -14.26 7.50 27.10
N LEU A 445 -13.05 7.72 26.59
CA LEU A 445 -11.92 6.79 26.69
C LEU A 445 -10.95 7.13 27.83
N GLY A 446 -11.19 8.20 28.60
CA GLY A 446 -10.45 8.49 29.83
C GLY A 446 -8.94 8.66 29.64
N GLY A 447 -8.50 9.12 28.47
CA GLY A 447 -7.08 9.30 28.15
C GLY A 447 -6.39 8.09 27.52
N ALA A 448 -7.07 6.95 27.31
CA ALA A 448 -6.55 5.77 26.63
C ALA A 448 -6.57 5.91 25.08
N VAL A 449 -6.13 7.07 24.58
CA VAL A 449 -6.09 7.40 23.15
C VAL A 449 -4.72 7.97 22.81
N ASP A 450 -4.02 7.31 21.89
CA ASP A 450 -2.73 7.80 21.43
C ASP A 450 -2.89 8.98 20.46
N ASP A 451 -1.81 9.74 20.33
CA ASP A 451 -1.72 10.96 19.53
C ASP A 451 -2.18 10.79 18.08
N PHE A 452 -2.00 9.60 17.51
CA PHE A 452 -2.24 9.30 16.09
C PHE A 452 -3.32 8.25 15.86
N ASP A 453 -4.08 7.88 16.91
CA ASP A 453 -5.18 6.92 16.73
C ASP A 453 -6.25 7.47 15.79
N ARG A 454 -6.74 6.59 14.91
CA ARG A 454 -7.74 6.91 13.89
C ARG A 454 -9.07 6.29 14.22
N GLY A 455 -10.14 6.93 13.79
CA GLY A 455 -11.48 6.39 13.87
C GLY A 455 -12.19 6.43 12.53
N LEU A 456 -13.20 5.58 12.38
CA LEU A 456 -13.97 5.44 11.15
C LEU A 456 -15.48 5.54 11.42
N HIS A 457 -16.16 6.43 10.70
CA HIS A 457 -17.60 6.30 10.45
C HIS A 457 -17.82 5.83 9.02
N VAL A 458 -18.77 4.92 8.82
CA VAL A 458 -18.96 4.26 7.53
C VAL A 458 -20.45 4.16 7.18
N LEU A 459 -20.78 4.41 5.93
CA LEU A 459 -22.08 4.07 5.34
C LEU A 459 -21.91 3.55 3.92
N VAL A 460 -22.66 2.50 3.61
CA VAL A 460 -22.80 2.00 2.24
C VAL A 460 -24.21 2.35 1.78
N GLY A 461 -24.27 3.22 0.77
CA GLY A 461 -25.51 3.69 0.16
C GLY A 461 -26.05 2.71 -0.87
N GLU A 462 -25.18 2.22 -1.75
CA GLU A 462 -25.58 1.36 -2.86
C GLU A 462 -25.67 -0.13 -2.46
N GLN A 463 -26.79 -0.76 -2.80
CA GLN A 463 -27.10 -2.12 -2.34
C GLN A 463 -26.17 -3.18 -2.93
N GLU A 464 -25.75 -3.02 -4.18
CA GLU A 464 -24.85 -3.95 -4.90
C GLU A 464 -23.46 -4.06 -4.26
N PHE A 465 -23.06 -3.08 -3.44
CA PHE A 465 -21.75 -3.02 -2.81
C PHE A 465 -21.72 -3.51 -1.35
N ARG A 466 -22.80 -4.16 -0.91
CA ARG A 466 -22.95 -4.72 0.44
C ARG A 466 -22.58 -6.21 0.50
N GLY A 467 -22.71 -6.78 1.69
CA GLY A 467 -22.42 -8.18 1.98
C GLY A 467 -21.04 -8.36 2.62
N GLN A 468 -20.87 -9.46 3.34
CA GLN A 468 -19.63 -9.76 4.08
C GLN A 468 -18.39 -9.75 3.17
N HIS A 469 -18.52 -10.30 1.96
CA HIS A 469 -17.43 -10.37 0.97
C HIS A 469 -16.92 -8.99 0.55
N ARG A 470 -17.81 -8.01 0.31
CA ARG A 470 -17.40 -6.62 0.00
C ARG A 470 -17.01 -5.82 1.25
N PHE A 471 -17.71 -6.03 2.38
CA PHE A 471 -17.37 -5.38 3.65
C PHE A 471 -15.91 -5.62 4.01
N LYS A 472 -15.47 -6.89 3.97
CA LYS A 472 -14.09 -7.27 4.28
C LYS A 472 -13.08 -6.53 3.40
N VAL A 473 -13.40 -6.36 2.11
CA VAL A 473 -12.54 -5.66 1.13
C VAL A 473 -12.38 -4.18 1.46
N TRP A 474 -13.47 -3.42 1.56
CA TRP A 474 -13.37 -1.97 1.76
C TRP A 474 -13.01 -1.60 3.20
N MET A 475 -13.42 -2.38 4.21
CA MET A 475 -13.05 -2.12 5.60
C MET A 475 -11.55 -2.34 5.82
N SER A 476 -11.00 -3.46 5.35
CA SER A 476 -9.55 -3.70 5.43
C SER A 476 -8.75 -2.68 4.63
N ALA A 477 -9.31 -2.11 3.55
CA ALA A 477 -8.71 -1.00 2.81
C ALA A 477 -8.69 0.32 3.60
N LEU A 478 -9.74 0.65 4.34
CA LEU A 478 -9.75 1.83 5.23
C LEU A 478 -8.74 1.68 6.37
N VAL A 479 -8.62 0.49 6.95
CA VAL A 479 -7.61 0.18 7.96
C VAL A 479 -6.20 0.31 7.38
N HIS A 480 -5.95 -0.30 6.21
CA HIS A 480 -4.69 -0.18 5.49
C HIS A 480 -4.34 1.29 5.22
N LEU A 481 -5.31 2.07 4.72
CA LEU A 481 -5.17 3.51 4.49
C LEU A 481 -4.80 4.29 5.77
N CYS A 482 -5.40 3.97 6.92
CA CYS A 482 -5.03 4.60 8.18
C CYS A 482 -3.58 4.31 8.56
N PHE A 483 -3.13 3.06 8.40
CA PHE A 483 -1.79 2.65 8.77
C PHE A 483 -0.69 3.18 7.85
N ILE A 484 -0.92 3.30 6.54
CA ILE A 484 0.05 3.91 5.62
C ILE A 484 -0.02 5.45 5.61
N GLY A 485 -1.15 6.03 6.02
CA GLY A 485 -1.33 7.48 6.06
C GLY A 485 -0.39 8.18 7.04
N ASP A 486 -0.14 7.59 8.20
CA ASP A 486 0.87 8.03 9.17
C ASP A 486 1.40 6.79 9.92
N SER A 487 2.71 6.53 9.83
CA SER A 487 3.35 5.36 10.44
C SER A 487 3.24 5.32 11.97
N ARG A 488 2.91 6.45 12.62
CA ARG A 488 2.70 6.56 14.06
C ARG A 488 1.29 6.12 14.50
N THR A 489 0.37 5.91 13.57
CA THR A 489 -0.99 5.40 13.86
C THR A 489 -0.90 3.96 14.35
N ASN A 490 -1.27 3.66 15.59
CA ASN A 490 -1.20 2.29 16.14
C ASN A 490 -2.57 1.61 16.27
N VAL A 491 -3.65 2.38 16.40
CA VAL A 491 -5.00 1.85 16.54
C VAL A 491 -5.97 2.52 15.56
N VAL A 492 -6.86 1.71 14.99
CA VAL A 492 -8.07 2.18 14.30
C VAL A 492 -9.29 1.76 15.10
N MET A 493 -10.21 2.69 15.33
CA MET A 493 -11.38 2.51 16.20
C MET A 493 -12.70 2.67 15.44
N MET A 494 -13.75 2.03 15.96
CA MET A 494 -15.13 2.23 15.54
C MET A 494 -16.07 2.10 16.74
N GLU A 495 -17.20 2.81 16.68
CA GLU A 495 -18.21 2.85 17.74
C GLU A 495 -19.65 2.58 17.25
N PRO A 496 -19.92 1.48 16.51
CA PRO A 496 -21.26 1.17 16.04
C PRO A 496 -22.24 0.96 17.21
N ARG A 497 -23.52 1.25 16.99
CA ARG A 497 -24.60 0.97 17.95
C ARG A 497 -24.61 -0.51 18.32
N VAL A 498 -24.96 -0.83 19.57
CA VAL A 498 -24.95 -2.21 20.07
C VAL A 498 -25.92 -3.16 19.36
N ASP A 499 -27.04 -2.63 18.86
CA ASP A 499 -28.05 -3.38 18.10
C ASP A 499 -27.65 -3.64 16.64
N ASN A 500 -26.55 -3.06 16.17
CA ASN A 500 -25.98 -3.38 14.86
C ASN A 500 -25.03 -4.59 14.98
N GLU A 501 -25.58 -5.76 15.30
CA GLU A 501 -24.79 -6.99 15.48
C GLU A 501 -24.03 -7.39 14.21
N LYS A 502 -24.59 -7.08 13.03
CA LYS A 502 -23.98 -7.38 11.73
C LYS A 502 -22.67 -6.63 11.53
N ILE A 503 -22.62 -5.32 11.80
CA ILE A 503 -21.38 -4.57 11.64
C ILE A 503 -20.33 -4.99 12.68
N LYS A 504 -20.75 -5.32 13.92
CA LYS A 504 -19.84 -5.89 14.93
C LYS A 504 -19.18 -7.16 14.41
N LYS A 505 -19.98 -8.14 13.97
CA LYS A 505 -19.47 -9.42 13.45
C LYS A 505 -18.53 -9.21 12.27
N TYR A 506 -18.91 -8.36 11.31
CA TYR A 506 -18.06 -8.11 10.14
C TYR A 506 -16.75 -7.39 10.48
N CYS A 507 -16.75 -6.50 11.48
CA CYS A 507 -15.50 -5.91 11.98
C CYS A 507 -14.62 -6.98 12.65
N GLU A 508 -15.21 -7.89 13.43
CA GLU A 508 -14.48 -9.02 14.05
C GLU A 508 -13.85 -9.93 12.97
N ASP A 509 -14.57 -10.23 11.89
CA ASP A 509 -14.06 -11.00 10.75
C ASP A 509 -12.90 -10.31 9.99
N VAL A 510 -12.75 -8.98 10.14
CA VAL A 510 -11.65 -8.17 9.58
C VAL A 510 -10.47 -8.05 10.56
N GLY A 511 -10.65 -8.45 11.82
CA GLY A 511 -9.62 -8.43 12.87
C GLY A 511 -9.79 -7.35 13.93
N PHE A 512 -10.93 -6.67 13.98
CA PHE A 512 -11.26 -5.83 15.14
C PHE A 512 -11.61 -6.71 16.34
N TYR A 513 -11.30 -6.26 17.56
CA TYR A 513 -11.86 -6.83 18.78
C TYR A 513 -12.77 -5.80 19.46
N LYS A 514 -13.81 -6.29 20.15
CA LYS A 514 -14.61 -5.47 21.06
C LYS A 514 -13.83 -5.26 22.36
N GLU A 515 -13.47 -4.03 22.66
CA GLU A 515 -12.84 -3.69 23.94
C GLU A 515 -13.89 -3.66 25.06
N ARG A 516 -14.94 -2.85 24.87
CA ARG A 516 -16.05 -2.67 25.82
C ARG A 516 -17.24 -1.99 25.15
N GLU A 517 -18.28 -1.72 25.91
CA GLU A 517 -19.33 -0.80 25.49
C GLU A 517 -19.13 0.60 26.08
N ILE A 518 -19.62 1.60 25.36
CA ILE A 518 -19.59 3.01 25.77
C ILE A 518 -20.99 3.62 25.58
N SER A 519 -21.40 4.42 26.56
CA SER A 519 -22.69 5.09 26.57
C SER A 519 -22.53 6.54 26.15
N PHE A 520 -22.99 6.87 24.95
CA PHE A 520 -23.18 8.25 24.51
C PHE A 520 -24.59 8.72 24.91
N PRO A 521 -24.83 10.04 25.06
CA PRO A 521 -26.16 10.57 25.37
C PRO A 521 -27.28 10.13 24.44
N HIS A 522 -26.95 9.77 23.19
CA HIS A 522 -27.89 9.42 22.12
C HIS A 522 -27.80 7.95 21.68
N LYS A 523 -26.84 7.15 22.18
CA LYS A 523 -26.68 5.74 21.80
C LYS A 523 -25.81 4.94 22.77
N GLN A 524 -26.09 3.64 22.86
CA GLN A 524 -25.16 2.65 23.39
C GLN A 524 -24.34 2.05 22.24
N SER A 525 -23.00 2.04 22.37
CA SER A 525 -22.08 1.65 21.30
C SER A 525 -21.10 0.55 21.73
N ASN A 526 -20.77 -0.36 20.81
CA ASN A 526 -19.63 -1.26 20.93
C ASN A 526 -18.35 -0.50 20.54
N LEU A 527 -17.38 -0.37 21.44
CA LEU A 527 -16.05 0.14 21.09
C LEU A 527 -15.22 -1.00 20.48
N LEU A 528 -14.98 -0.90 19.18
CA LEU A 528 -14.18 -1.85 18.42
C LEU A 528 -12.82 -1.24 18.10
N LYS A 529 -11.75 -2.03 18.24
CA LYS A 529 -10.38 -1.61 17.96
C LYS A 529 -9.67 -2.63 17.10
N ILE A 530 -8.80 -2.16 16.20
CA ILE A 530 -7.79 -2.99 15.55
C ILE A 530 -6.42 -2.35 15.76
N ARG A 531 -5.47 -3.16 16.28
CA ARG A 531 -4.10 -2.71 16.55
C ARG A 531 -3.21 -3.05 15.35
N ARG A 532 -2.29 -2.15 15.00
CA ARG A 532 -1.32 -2.30 13.91
C ARG A 532 -0.54 -3.61 14.00
N GLU A 533 -0.15 -4.01 15.21
CA GLU A 533 0.61 -5.24 15.45
C GLU A 533 -0.16 -6.53 15.16
N ALA A 534 -1.49 -6.51 15.31
CA ALA A 534 -2.36 -7.65 15.06
C ALA A 534 -2.82 -7.73 13.59
N TRP A 535 -2.78 -6.61 12.86
CA TRP A 535 -3.20 -6.53 11.47
C TRP A 535 -2.15 -7.13 10.52
N GLN A 536 -2.53 -8.13 9.72
CA GLN A 536 -1.60 -8.86 8.86
C GLN A 536 -1.51 -8.31 7.43
N ALA A 537 -2.65 -8.02 6.80
CA ALA A 537 -2.74 -7.63 5.40
C ALA A 537 -4.15 -7.09 5.08
N PRO A 538 -4.32 -6.29 4.00
CA PRO A 538 -5.64 -6.01 3.47
C PRO A 538 -6.24 -7.26 2.84
N ALA A 539 -7.57 -7.30 2.70
CA ALA A 539 -8.22 -8.34 1.92
C ALA A 539 -7.94 -8.15 0.42
N ILE A 540 -7.64 -9.28 -0.24
CA ILE A 540 -7.23 -9.41 -1.64
C ILE A 540 -8.41 -9.87 -2.49
#